data_AF-A0A2D9S553-F1
#
_entry.id   AF-A0A2D9S553-F1
#
_cell.length_a   1.000
_cell.length_b   1.000
_cell.length_c   1.000
_cell.angle_alpha   90.00
_cell.angle_beta   90.00
_cell.angle_gamma   90.00
#
_symmetry.space_group_name_H-M   'P 1'
#
loop_
_entity.id
_entity.type
_entity.pdbx_description
1 polymer ?
#
loop_
_entity_poly.entity_id
_entity_poly.type
_entity_poly.pdbx_seq_one_letter_code
_entity_poly.pdbx_strand_id
1 'polypeptide(L)'
;MKDQLDEKGVSVVAASVDPLDKAKEVADEVNFPIGFGVTKAIADSVGAWWEERRQIIQPSEFLLNSENKVMISSYSDGPLGRFDAQDVIKLINFYEKQSS
;
A
#
# COMPACT_ATOMS: atom_id res chain seq x y z
N MET A 1 0.36 4.73 14.84
CA MET A 1 0.64 5.39 13.54
C MET A 1 -0.58 5.39 12.63
N LYS A 2 -1.36 4.30 12.57
CA LYS A 2 -2.66 4.31 11.89
C LYS A 2 -3.58 5.43 12.39
N ASP A 3 -3.66 5.65 13.71
CA ASP A 3 -4.48 6.73 14.28
C ASP A 3 -4.09 8.12 13.75
N GLN A 4 -2.79 8.36 13.51
CA GLN A 4 -2.32 9.62 12.94
C GLN A 4 -2.69 9.76 11.46
N LEU A 5 -2.74 8.65 10.72
CA LEU A 5 -3.25 8.64 9.35
C LEU A 5 -4.77 8.87 9.34
N ASP A 6 -5.50 8.29 10.30
CA ASP A 6 -6.94 8.48 10.45
C ASP A 6 -7.32 9.91 10.83
N GLU A 7 -6.56 10.56 11.71
CA GLU A 7 -6.67 12.00 12.02
C GLU A 7 -6.49 12.88 10.77
N LYS A 8 -5.72 12.40 9.79
CA LYS A 8 -5.50 13.04 8.49
C LYS A 8 -6.52 12.62 7.42
N GLY A 9 -7.51 11.79 7.77
CA GLY A 9 -8.49 11.25 6.83
C GLY A 9 -7.89 10.28 5.81
N VAL A 10 -6.71 9.72 6.09
CA VAL A 10 -6.00 8.79 5.20
C VAL A 10 -6.34 7.36 5.55
N SER A 11 -6.98 6.68 4.60
CA SER A 11 -7.25 5.24 4.69
C SER A 11 -6.05 4.42 4.22
N VAL A 12 -5.81 3.29 4.89
CA VAL A 12 -4.77 2.33 4.51
C VAL A 12 -5.43 1.05 4.04
N VAL A 13 -4.89 0.44 2.98
CA VAL A 13 -5.25 -0.91 2.52
C VAL A 13 -3.97 -1.61 2.06
N ALA A 14 -3.90 -2.93 2.23
CA ALA A 14 -2.83 -3.75 1.69
C ALA A 14 -3.41 -4.99 1.03
N ALA A 15 -2.68 -5.61 0.11
CA ALA A 15 -3.08 -6.88 -0.51
C ALA A 15 -1.87 -7.71 -0.92
N SER A 16 -2.02 -9.04 -0.91
CA SER A 16 -0.98 -9.98 -1.33
C SER A 16 -1.58 -11.12 -2.16
N VAL A 17 -0.72 -12.00 -2.68
CA VAL A 17 -1.16 -13.22 -3.36
C VAL A 17 -1.72 -14.28 -2.40
N ASP A 18 -1.65 -14.03 -1.09
CA ASP A 18 -2.00 -15.01 -0.08
C ASP A 18 -3.46 -15.46 -0.22
N PRO A 19 -3.75 -16.74 0.08
CA PRO A 19 -5.13 -17.21 0.15
C PRO A 19 -5.87 -16.58 1.33
N LEU A 20 -7.21 -16.68 1.31
CA LEU A 20 -8.09 -16.02 2.27
C LEU A 20 -7.79 -16.37 3.74
N ASP A 21 -7.45 -17.62 4.04
CA ASP A 21 -7.10 -18.07 5.39
C ASP A 21 -5.84 -17.36 5.91
N LYS A 22 -4.81 -17.22 5.07
CA LYS A 22 -3.58 -16.50 5.44
C LYS A 22 -3.76 -14.99 5.51
N ALA A 23 -4.53 -14.41 4.60
CA ALA A 23 -4.88 -12.99 4.67
C ALA A 23 -5.68 -12.65 5.94
N LYS A 24 -6.51 -13.58 6.44
CA LYS A 24 -7.24 -13.41 7.70
C LYS A 24 -6.31 -13.40 8.91
N GLU A 25 -5.34 -14.31 8.96
CA GLU A 25 -4.32 -14.30 10.03
C GLU A 25 -3.64 -12.93 10.13
N VAL A 26 -3.26 -12.33 8.99
CA VAL A 26 -2.67 -10.98 8.96
C VAL A 26 -3.69 -9.90 9.32
N ALA A 27 -4.92 -9.99 8.82
CA ALA A 27 -5.98 -9.03 9.11
C ALA A 27 -6.32 -8.94 10.60
N ASP A 28 -6.15 -10.02 11.36
CA ASP A 28 -6.35 -10.04 12.81
C ASP A 28 -5.22 -9.30 13.58
N GLU A 29 -4.06 -9.09 12.95
CA GLU A 29 -2.91 -8.39 13.54
C GLU A 29 -2.86 -6.89 13.18
N VAL A 30 -3.68 -6.44 12.23
CA VAL A 30 -3.70 -5.05 11.76
C VAL A 30 -5.07 -4.41 11.91
N ASN A 31 -5.13 -3.09 11.80
CA ASN A 31 -6.37 -2.30 11.90
C ASN A 31 -6.76 -1.65 10.57
N PHE A 32 -6.44 -2.31 9.46
CA PHE A 32 -6.81 -1.90 8.11
C PHE A 32 -7.11 -3.12 7.23
N PRO A 33 -7.89 -2.96 6.14
CA PRO A 33 -8.26 -4.06 5.28
C PRO A 33 -7.05 -4.73 4.59
N ILE A 34 -7.07 -6.06 4.56
CA ILE A 34 -6.14 -6.91 3.81
C ILE A 34 -6.88 -7.60 2.67
N GLY A 35 -6.54 -7.29 1.43
CA GLY A 35 -6.95 -8.00 0.23
C GLY A 35 -6.14 -9.30 0.05
N PHE A 36 -6.79 -10.32 -0.51
CA PHE A 36 -6.21 -11.65 -0.72
C PHE A 36 -6.27 -12.03 -2.20
N GLY A 37 -5.46 -13.01 -2.60
CA GLY A 37 -5.52 -13.59 -3.94
C GLY A 37 -5.19 -12.61 -5.06
N VAL A 38 -4.29 -11.66 -4.83
CA VAL A 38 -3.78 -10.78 -5.89
C VAL A 38 -3.25 -11.65 -7.04
N THR A 39 -3.78 -11.44 -8.23
CA THR A 39 -3.39 -12.18 -9.43
C THR A 39 -2.33 -11.41 -10.22
N LYS A 40 -1.63 -12.09 -11.11
CA LYS A 40 -0.75 -11.44 -12.09
C LYS A 40 -1.48 -10.37 -12.90
N ALA A 41 -2.74 -10.59 -13.27
CA ALA A 41 -3.54 -9.59 -13.98
C ALA A 41 -3.76 -8.31 -13.15
N ILE A 42 -3.96 -8.44 -11.83
CA ILE A 42 -4.04 -7.29 -10.92
C ILE A 42 -2.67 -6.60 -10.83
N ALA A 43 -1.59 -7.36 -10.66
CA ALA A 43 -0.23 -6.82 -10.64
C ALA A 43 0.09 -6.03 -11.93
N ASP A 44 -0.20 -6.62 -13.09
CA ASP A 44 -0.01 -6.00 -14.41
C ASP A 44 -0.85 -4.69 -14.54
N SER A 45 -2.07 -4.65 -13.97
CA SER A 45 -2.95 -3.46 -14.03
C SER A 45 -2.41 -2.24 -13.29
N VAL A 46 -1.55 -2.46 -12.28
CA VAL A 46 -0.88 -1.41 -11.51
C VAL A 46 0.61 -1.28 -11.88
N GLY A 47 1.07 -1.99 -12.90
CA GLY A 47 2.48 -1.97 -13.32
C GLY A 47 3.46 -2.58 -12.31
N ALA A 48 2.99 -3.42 -11.38
CA ALA A 48 3.83 -4.07 -10.40
C ALA A 48 4.71 -5.14 -11.04
N TRP A 49 5.92 -5.34 -10.50
CA TRP A 49 6.75 -6.48 -10.89
C TRP A 49 6.16 -7.78 -10.36
N TRP A 50 5.98 -8.74 -11.26
CA TRP A 50 5.61 -10.10 -10.91
C TRP A 50 6.86 -10.98 -10.84
N GLU A 51 7.03 -11.72 -9.76
CA GLU A 51 8.09 -12.73 -9.69
C GLU A 51 7.58 -14.09 -10.15
N GLU A 52 8.05 -14.51 -11.32
CA GLU A 52 7.61 -15.76 -11.96
C GLU A 52 7.94 -17.03 -11.16
N ARG A 53 9.02 -17.05 -10.38
CA ARG A 53 9.41 -18.28 -9.68
C ARG A 53 8.52 -18.59 -8.47
N ARG A 54 8.22 -17.58 -7.64
CA ARG A 54 7.34 -17.74 -6.47
C ARG A 54 5.88 -17.40 -6.77
N GLN A 55 5.57 -16.87 -7.96
CA GLN A 55 4.23 -16.42 -8.34
C GLN A 55 3.68 -15.39 -7.36
N ILE A 56 4.50 -14.37 -7.06
CA ILE A 56 4.16 -13.29 -6.12
C ILE A 56 4.23 -11.94 -6.81
N ILE A 57 3.38 -11.02 -6.35
CA ILE A 57 3.53 -9.58 -6.61
C ILE A 57 4.66 -9.03 -5.74
N GLN A 58 5.58 -8.27 -6.34
CA GLN A 58 6.58 -7.51 -5.60
C GLN A 58 5.96 -6.23 -5.01
N PRO A 59 6.53 -5.65 -3.95
CA PRO A 59 5.96 -4.46 -3.32
C PRO A 59 5.74 -3.32 -4.32
N SER A 60 4.52 -2.79 -4.31
CA SER A 60 4.11 -1.62 -5.09
C SER A 60 3.17 -0.79 -4.21
N GLU A 61 3.58 0.43 -3.91
CA GLU A 61 2.93 1.28 -2.90
C GLU A 61 2.54 2.61 -3.52
N PHE A 62 1.37 3.11 -3.14
CA PHE A 62 0.77 4.29 -3.73
C PHE A 62 0.19 5.18 -2.65
N LEU A 63 0.43 6.49 -2.77
CA LEU A 63 -0.33 7.52 -2.05
C LEU A 63 -1.27 8.19 -3.04
N LEU A 64 -2.57 8.09 -2.81
CA LEU A 64 -3.61 8.72 -3.62
C LEU A 64 -4.15 9.97 -2.90
N ASN A 65 -4.52 10.99 -3.66
CA ASN A 65 -5.33 12.09 -3.12
C ASN A 65 -6.83 11.73 -3.13
N SER A 66 -7.69 12.64 -2.63
CA SER A 66 -9.14 12.46 -2.60
C SER A 66 -9.83 12.37 -3.97
N GLU A 67 -9.13 12.72 -5.05
CA GLU A 67 -9.59 12.60 -6.44
C GLU A 67 -9.13 11.27 -7.09
N ASN A 68 -8.57 10.35 -6.29
CA ASN A 68 -7.97 9.09 -6.74
C ASN A 68 -6.75 9.26 -7.67
N LYS A 69 -6.09 10.42 -7.62
CA LYS A 69 -4.85 10.66 -8.37
C LYS A 69 -3.64 10.17 -7.56
N VAL A 70 -2.75 9.43 -8.22
CA VAL A 70 -1.46 9.03 -7.64
C VAL A 70 -0.59 10.27 -7.41
N MET A 71 -0.26 10.53 -6.15
CA MET A 71 0.64 11.59 -5.71
C MET A 71 2.09 11.10 -5.66
N ILE A 72 2.28 9.89 -5.11
CA ILE A 72 3.58 9.19 -5.06
C ILE A 72 3.35 7.71 -5.31
N SER A 73 4.31 7.08 -5.98
CA SER A 73 4.41 5.63 -6.13
C SER A 73 5.83 5.13 -5.82
N SER A 74 5.93 3.99 -5.15
CA SER A 74 7.17 3.22 -5.02
C SER A 74 6.98 1.84 -5.63
N TYR A 75 7.97 1.38 -6.38
CA TYR A 75 8.06 0.01 -6.86
C TYR A 75 9.42 -0.53 -6.43
N SER A 76 9.43 -1.72 -5.86
CA SER A 76 10.67 -2.33 -5.38
C SER A 76 10.67 -3.83 -5.60
N ASP A 77 11.85 -4.43 -5.53
CA ASP A 77 12.06 -5.85 -5.48
C ASP A 77 12.94 -6.21 -4.26
N GLY A 78 12.67 -7.36 -3.66
CA GLY A 78 13.43 -7.79 -2.47
C GLY A 78 13.09 -6.99 -1.20
N PRO A 79 14.05 -6.79 -0.27
CA PRO A 79 13.73 -6.31 1.09
C PRO A 79 13.67 -4.79 1.23
N LEU A 80 14.03 -4.01 0.21
CA LEU A 80 14.18 -2.55 0.29
C LEU A 80 13.01 -1.82 -0.37
N GLY A 81 12.87 -0.52 -0.08
CA GLY A 81 11.94 0.35 -0.81
C GLY A 81 10.48 0.19 -0.41
N ARG A 82 10.21 0.23 0.90
CA ARG A 82 8.85 0.30 1.46
C ARG A 82 8.54 1.70 1.96
N PHE A 83 7.28 2.10 1.92
CA PHE A 83 6.81 3.30 2.59
C PHE A 83 7.00 3.14 4.09
N ASP A 84 7.66 4.13 4.67
CA ASP A 84 7.61 4.34 6.11
C ASP A 84 6.42 5.26 6.42
N ALA A 85 5.57 4.85 7.36
CA ALA A 85 4.37 5.60 7.66
C ALA A 85 4.66 6.97 8.31
N GLN A 86 5.82 7.19 8.96
CA GLN A 86 6.20 8.53 9.43
C GLN A 86 6.53 9.43 8.25
N ASP A 87 7.20 8.91 7.24
CA ASP A 87 7.55 9.67 6.04
C ASP A 87 6.31 10.02 5.23
N VAL A 88 5.33 9.11 5.14
CA VAL A 88 4.01 9.40 4.57
C VAL A 88 3.30 10.53 5.33
N ILE A 89 3.27 10.48 6.67
CA ILE A 89 2.66 11.54 7.49
C ILE A 89 3.37 12.89 7.30
N LYS A 90 4.71 12.92 7.28
CA LYS A 90 5.47 14.15 7.03
C LYS A 90 5.13 14.75 5.67
N LEU A 91 5.00 13.91 4.65
CA LEU A 91 4.64 14.31 3.30
C LEU A 91 3.21 14.87 3.22
N ILE A 92 2.23 14.22 3.85
CA ILE A 92 0.85 14.72 3.90
C ILE A 92 0.82 16.12 4.53
N ASN A 93 1.48 16.28 5.69
CA ASN A 93 1.59 17.59 6.36
C ASN A 93 2.26 18.66 5.47
N PHE A 94 3.20 18.27 4.62
CA PHE A 94 3.84 19.18 3.67
C PHE A 94 2.87 19.64 2.57
N TYR A 95 2.09 18.72 1.98
CA TYR A 95 1.10 19.06 0.96
C TYR A 95 -0.06 19.91 1.50
N GLU A 96 -0.54 19.63 2.71
CA GLU A 96 -1.57 20.44 3.37
C GLU A 96 -1.13 21.91 3.53
N LYS A 97 0.13 22.12 3.92
CA LYS A 97 0.72 23.47 4.07
C LYS A 97 0.86 24.24 2.75
N GLN A 98 1.04 23.55 1.63
CA GLN A 98 1.14 24.19 0.30
C GLN A 98 -0.22 24.52 -0.32
N SER A 99 -1.27 23.86 0.15
CA SER A 99 -2.64 24.04 -0.34
C SER A 99 -3.44 25.05 0.50
N SER A 100 -2.81 25.60 1.55
CA SER A 100 -3.36 26.58 2.49
C SER A 100 -2.96 28.02 2.14
#